data_AF-A0A1J3E1U8-F1
#
_entry.id   AF-A0A1J3E1U8-F1
#
_cell.length_a   1.000
_cell.length_b   1.000
_cell.length_c   1.000
_cell.angle_alpha   90.00
_cell.angle_beta   90.00
_cell.angle_gamma   90.00
#
_symmetry.space_group_name_H-M   'P 1'
#
loop_
_entity.id
_entity.type
_entity.pdbx_description
1 polymer ?
#
loop_
_entity_poly.entity_id
_entity_poly.type
_entity_poly.pdbx_seq_one_letter_code
_entity_poly.pdbx_strand_id
1 'polypeptide(L)'
;DKKTMFGRLNALYGVFILVFSKGYTSPQNLDQLVILMEYKKANCLLVIPVFNNVTPSEVRDPKAFIEETFLKLDTSVHAERVPKWREAI
;
A
#
# COMPACT_ATOMS: atom_id res chain seq x y z
N ASP A 1 -12.42 -14.29 -1.85
CA ASP A 1 -11.35 -13.88 -0.92
C ASP A 1 -10.24 -13.19 -1.74
N LYS A 2 -9.72 -12.05 -1.26
CA LYS A 2 -8.66 -11.27 -1.95
C LYS A 2 -7.32 -12.03 -2.02
N LYS A 3 -7.06 -12.96 -1.09
CA LYS A 3 -5.96 -13.93 -1.15
C LYS A 3 -6.07 -14.83 -2.39
N THR A 4 -7.29 -15.13 -2.82
CA THR A 4 -7.58 -15.89 -4.05
C THR A 4 -7.37 -15.04 -5.32
N MET A 5 -7.52 -13.71 -5.24
CA MET A 5 -7.30 -12.81 -6.40
C MET A 5 -5.84 -12.83 -6.84
N PHE A 6 -4.90 -12.80 -5.88
CA PHE A 6 -3.47 -12.94 -6.15
C PHE A 6 -3.03 -14.40 -6.34
N GLY A 7 -3.69 -15.36 -5.69
CA GLY A 7 -3.42 -16.79 -5.88
C GLY A 7 -3.69 -17.32 -7.31
N ARG A 8 -4.37 -16.55 -8.17
CA ARG A 8 -4.57 -16.88 -9.60
C ARG A 8 -3.50 -16.29 -10.53
N LEU A 9 -2.59 -15.45 -10.03
CA LEU A 9 -1.42 -14.99 -10.79
C LEU A 9 -0.34 -16.09 -10.80
N ASN A 10 -0.58 -17.17 -11.55
CA ASN A 10 0.43 -18.18 -11.90
C ASN A 10 1.43 -17.64 -12.95
N ALA A 11 1.83 -16.38 -12.85
CA ALA A 11 2.78 -15.77 -13.77
C ALA A 11 4.14 -15.70 -13.08
N LEU A 12 5.10 -16.48 -13.58
CA LEU A 12 6.49 -16.52 -13.08
C LEU A 12 7.15 -15.13 -13.06
N TYR A 13 6.62 -14.16 -13.81
CA TYR A 13 7.00 -12.75 -13.80
C TYR A 13 5.77 -11.89 -14.10
N GLY A 14 5.47 -10.91 -13.23
CA GLY A 14 4.33 -10.00 -13.37
C GLY A 14 4.72 -8.57 -13.03
N VAL A 15 4.09 -7.60 -13.70
CA VAL A 15 4.31 -6.17 -13.46
C VAL A 15 3.05 -5.56 -12.85
N PHE A 16 3.21 -4.89 -11.71
CA PHE A 16 2.15 -4.12 -11.06
C PHE A 16 2.48 -2.63 -11.14
N ILE A 17 1.49 -1.82 -11.52
CA ILE A 17 1.58 -0.37 -11.49
C ILE A 17 0.89 0.11 -10.22
N LEU A 18 1.64 0.74 -9.34
CA LEU A 18 1.15 1.26 -8.07
C LEU A 18 0.98 2.78 -8.19
N VAL A 19 -0.27 3.24 -8.29
CA VAL A 19 -0.56 4.67 -8.46
C VAL A 19 -0.82 5.32 -7.10
N PHE A 20 0.14 6.10 -6.62
CA PHE A 20 -0.06 6.98 -5.47
C PHE A 20 -0.73 8.27 -5.91
N SER A 21 -1.83 8.64 -5.26
CA SER A 21 -2.53 9.90 -5.47
C SER A 21 -2.97 10.49 -4.13
N LYS A 22 -3.37 11.77 -4.13
CA LYS A 22 -4.14 12.31 -3.01
C LYS A 22 -5.38 11.43 -2.79
N GLY A 23 -5.59 10.96 -1.55
CA GLY A 23 -6.68 10.05 -1.19
C GLY A 23 -6.40 8.55 -1.40
N TYR A 24 -5.19 8.16 -1.82
CA TYR A 24 -4.79 6.74 -1.86
C TYR A 24 -4.83 6.06 -0.47
N THR A 25 -4.84 6.84 0.59
CA THR A 25 -4.62 6.44 1.99
C THR A 25 -5.82 5.83 2.72
N SER A 26 -6.83 5.33 2.00
CA SER A 26 -7.92 4.60 2.67
C SER A 26 -7.39 3.33 3.35
N PRO A 27 -7.94 2.90 4.51
CA PRO A 27 -7.53 1.66 5.17
C PRO A 27 -7.54 0.43 4.27
N GLN A 28 -8.49 0.39 3.33
CA GLN A 28 -8.65 -0.71 2.38
C GLN A 28 -7.55 -0.72 1.31
N ASN A 29 -7.13 0.45 0.83
CA ASN A 29 -6.03 0.58 -0.12
C ASN A 29 -4.70 0.23 0.55
N LEU A 30 -4.51 0.65 1.80
CA LEU A 30 -3.29 0.33 2.57
C LEU A 30 -3.18 -1.16 2.90
N ASP A 31 -4.29 -1.87 3.15
CA ASP A 31 -4.27 -3.33 3.25
C ASP A 31 -3.88 -4.01 1.93
N GLN A 32 -4.39 -3.49 0.81
CA GLN A 32 -4.04 -4.02 -0.50
C GLN A 32 -2.56 -3.78 -0.81
N LEU A 33 -2.01 -2.63 -0.40
CA LEU A 33 -0.59 -2.35 -0.48
C LEU A 33 0.24 -3.35 0.32
N VAL A 34 -0.16 -3.65 1.57
CA VAL A 34 0.51 -4.67 2.39
C VAL A 34 0.49 -6.03 1.70
N ILE A 35 -0.66 -6.48 1.21
CA ILE A 35 -0.79 -7.76 0.49
C ILE A 35 0.09 -7.78 -0.77
N LEU A 36 0.11 -6.69 -1.54
CA LEU A 36 0.95 -6.58 -2.74
C LEU A 36 2.44 -6.66 -2.39
N MET A 37 2.88 -5.98 -1.32
CA MET A 37 4.27 -6.00 -0.88
C MET A 37 4.68 -7.37 -0.33
N GLU A 38 3.82 -8.06 0.41
CA GLU A 38 4.04 -9.46 0.81
C GLU A 38 4.17 -10.39 -0.40
N TYR A 39 3.29 -10.20 -1.39
CA TYR A 39 3.30 -10.99 -2.61
C TYR A 39 4.54 -10.70 -3.47
N LYS A 40 5.00 -9.45 -3.53
CA LYS A 40 6.29 -9.04 -4.14
C LYS A 40 7.49 -9.65 -3.40
N LYS A 41 7.46 -9.76 -2.07
CA LYS A 41 8.54 -10.41 -1.30
C LYS A 41 8.61 -11.92 -1.60
N ALA A 42 7.46 -12.56 -1.82
CA ALA A 42 7.38 -14.01 -2.06
C ALA A 42 7.58 -14.43 -3.53
N ASN A 43 7.48 -13.51 -4.49
CA ASN A 43 7.49 -13.82 -5.93
C ASN A 43 8.34 -12.82 -6.72
N CYS A 44 8.73 -13.18 -7.95
CA CYS A 44 9.49 -12.29 -8.84
C CYS A 44 8.60 -11.22 -9.52
N LEU A 45 8.07 -10.29 -8.74
CA LEU A 45 7.19 -9.21 -9.23
C LEU A 45 7.91 -7.87 -9.31
N LEU A 46 7.72 -7.19 -10.43
CA LEU A 46 8.12 -5.80 -10.60
C LEU A 46 6.96 -4.89 -10.20
N VAL A 47 7.17 -4.04 -9.19
CA VAL A 47 6.21 -2.99 -8.81
C VAL A 47 6.78 -1.65 -9.26
N ILE A 48 6.04 -0.94 -10.11
CA ILE A 48 6.41 0.37 -10.63
C ILE A 48 5.51 1.41 -9.94
N PRO A 49 6.05 2.26 -9.05
CA PRO A 49 5.28 3.34 -8.45
C PRO A 49 5.11 4.49 -9.43
N VAL A 50 3.90 5.03 -9.50
CA VAL A 50 3.53 6.23 -10.25
C VAL A 50 2.96 7.24 -9.27
N PHE A 51 3.50 8.45 -9.26
CA PHE A 51 3.13 9.51 -8.31
C PHE A 51 2.26 10.55 -9.01
N ASN A 52 0.95 10.47 -8.81
CA ASN A 52 -0.04 11.35 -9.43
C ASN A 52 -0.39 12.52 -8.51
N ASN A 53 0.07 13.73 -8.83
CA ASN A 53 -0.15 14.95 -8.04
C ASN A 53 0.30 14.83 -6.57
N VAL A 54 1.30 13.98 -6.32
CA VAL A 54 2.03 13.79 -5.07
C VAL A 54 3.50 13.60 -5.40
N THR A 55 4.39 13.92 -4.47
CA THR A 55 5.82 13.71 -4.60
C THR A 55 6.25 12.41 -3.90
N PRO A 56 7.34 11.76 -4.33
CA PRO A 56 7.87 10.59 -3.61
C PRO A 56 8.20 10.89 -2.15
N SER A 57 8.66 12.10 -1.85
CA SER A 57 8.94 12.54 -0.48
C SER A 57 7.68 12.65 0.35
N GLU A 58 6.60 13.21 -0.21
CA GLU A 58 5.29 13.25 0.44
C GLU A 58 4.76 11.85 0.72
N VAL A 59 4.97 10.87 -0.18
CA VAL A 59 4.57 9.46 0.03
C VAL A 59 5.42 8.77 1.10
N ARG A 60 6.74 8.99 1.06
CA ARG A 60 7.70 8.30 1.93
C ARG A 60 7.65 8.78 3.37
N ASP A 61 7.19 10.00 3.63
CA ASP A 61 6.94 10.48 4.98
C ASP A 61 5.55 10.02 5.44
N PRO A 62 5.45 9.02 6.34
CA PRO A 62 4.16 8.52 6.78
C PRO A 62 3.38 9.55 7.60
N LYS A 63 4.05 10.60 8.11
CA LYS A 63 3.35 11.74 8.70
C LYS A 63 2.78 12.60 7.59
N ALA A 64 3.58 13.09 6.64
CA ALA A 64 3.05 13.96 5.58
C ALA A 64 2.03 13.27 4.65
N PHE A 65 2.25 12.00 4.29
CA PHE A 65 1.35 11.27 3.39
C PHE A 65 0.03 10.92 4.05
N ILE A 66 0.09 10.61 5.34
CA ILE A 66 -0.98 9.90 6.03
C ILE A 66 -1.55 10.65 7.22
N GLU A 67 -0.99 11.78 7.66
CA GLU A 67 -1.43 12.55 8.84
C GLU A 67 -2.93 12.86 8.80
N GLU A 68 -3.45 13.37 7.68
CA GLU A 68 -4.86 13.75 7.61
C GLU A 68 -5.81 12.54 7.71
N THR A 69 -5.32 11.35 7.31
CA THR A 69 -6.06 10.09 7.43
C THR A 69 -5.80 9.41 8.78
N PHE A 70 -4.57 9.46 9.31
CA PHE A 70 -4.12 8.74 10.51
C PHE A 70 -4.41 9.47 11.81
N LEU A 71 -4.44 10.81 11.82
CA LEU A 71 -4.93 11.59 12.97
C LEU A 71 -6.38 11.23 13.34
N LYS A 72 -7.19 10.77 12.37
CA LYS A 72 -8.55 10.24 12.61
C LYS A 72 -8.57 8.75 13.00
N LEU A 73 -7.47 8.05 12.78
CA LEU A 73 -7.37 6.60 12.83
C LEU A 73 -6.58 6.07 14.04
N ASP A 74 -5.73 6.90 14.67
CA ASP A 74 -4.98 6.58 15.91
C ASP A 74 -5.91 6.37 17.13
N THR A 75 -7.18 6.81 17.02
CA THR A 75 -8.26 6.55 17.99
C THR A 75 -9.27 5.51 17.51
N SER A 76 -8.96 4.78 16.43
CA SER A 76 -9.90 3.89 15.73
C SER A 76 -9.45 2.42 15.73
N VAL A 77 -10.36 1.54 15.28
CA VAL A 77 -10.26 0.08 15.11
C VAL A 77 -9.09 -0.40 14.22
N HIS A 78 -8.16 0.46 13.83
CA HIS A 78 -7.05 0.11 12.95
C HIS A 78 -5.67 0.48 13.50
N ALA A 79 -5.57 0.88 14.78
CA ALA A 79 -4.29 1.18 15.42
C ALA A 79 -3.29 0.02 15.28
N GLU A 80 -3.74 -1.24 15.36
CA GLU A 80 -2.85 -2.41 15.19
C GLU A 80 -2.34 -2.61 13.74
N ARG A 81 -2.96 -1.97 12.75
CA ARG A 81 -2.60 -2.08 11.32
C ARG A 81 -1.60 -1.02 10.88
N VAL A 82 -1.56 0.12 11.59
CA VAL A 82 -0.65 1.25 11.33
C VAL A 82 0.82 0.84 11.14
N PRO A 83 1.41 -0.03 11.97
CA PRO A 83 2.80 -0.45 11.77
C PRO A 83 3.02 -1.17 10.43
N LYS A 84 2.09 -2.03 10.02
CA LYS A 84 2.19 -2.78 8.75
C LYS A 84 2.08 -1.87 7.55
N TRP A 85 1.18 -0.88 7.61
CA TRP A 85 1.05 0.11 6.54
C TRP A 85 2.30 0.97 6.39
N ARG A 86 2.94 1.36 7.51
CA ARG A 86 4.22 2.10 7.49
C ARG A 86 5.37 1.29 6.89
N GLU A 87 5.38 -0.03 7.05
CA GLU A 87 6.39 -0.90 6.44
C GLU A 87 6.15 -1.09 4.93
N ALA A 88 4.89 -1.02 4.49
CA ALA A 88 4.52 -1.29 3.10
C ALA A 88 4.64 -0.06 2.18
N ILE A 89 4.67 1.15 2.75
CA ILE A 89 4.94 2.42 2.05
C ILE A 89 6.45 2.61 1.91
#